data_AF-A0A1H4B1K4-F1
#
_entry.id   AF-A0A1H4B1K4-F1
#
_cell.length_a   1.000
_cell.length_b   1.000
_cell.length_c   1.000
_cell.angle_alpha   90.00
_cell.angle_beta   90.00
_cell.angle_gamma   90.00
#
_symmetry.space_group_name_H-M   'P 1'
#
loop_
_entity.id
_entity.type
_entity.pdbx_description
1 polymer ?
#
loop_
_entity_poly.entity_id
_entity_poly.type
_entity_poly.pdbx_seq_one_letter_code
_entity_poly.pdbx_strand_id
1 'polypeptide(L)'
;MKTCDNLIWEHQQHCQISLVLAAEELFNSLDDRLAPKVFLIAALLKPEVQRPFVVLECPECEYERVDFRTLKALCIQHSLKAGYNDDEDRRLLNAVYTAEIQRILRAHANSSYSENFISSPVYIDGYLIYVVAELNKKILNTYYYLSRDHSFSGQKISRSFIESIIKVYLDASANALKATSPSDFNVLSKTRDELVSKAGHDFMTTISMAGQHPNSLHILYDACNTISSLKYEGAEGFGKMVIAPKNHPNVKMTMELEKPIHIKDFRKVRKFLELADHKQLILSDSVLIYGLCQLKGKYNYHEESLFIVHFTKHFHWEVTHHENVMISVAFRMPDLYNEKINRENFFSSLRRLFSGIDKTRLNTLWDITLEATKQKHGTILAISSKADEEAVRLSSQCFKIKPIRINTDIIHQITSIDGAVLVDTDCTCHAIGVILDGIATANGDSSRGARYNSALRYYEHMEHKAQTVLVVISEDGLIDLIPNLKPQVKHSAISKHINALVKLSETDKFLRKSFNRLMDFFQENDFYLSQKECTTVNKLRRIIEMKHKNSSDGVRMIWDNLIPNREMNDAYYLKE
;
A
#
# COMPACT_ATOMS: atom_id res chain seq x y z
N MET A 1 14.91 -22.21 31.37
CA MET A 1 16.19 -21.46 31.23
C MET A 1 17.03 -22.11 30.14
N LYS A 2 16.81 -21.73 28.87
CA LYS A 2 17.84 -21.81 27.82
C LYS A 2 18.45 -20.42 27.73
N THR A 3 19.76 -20.40 27.73
CA THR A 3 20.62 -19.26 28.02
C THR A 3 20.48 -18.10 27.03
N CYS A 4 20.62 -16.90 27.57
CA CYS A 4 20.76 -15.60 26.91
C CYS A 4 22.06 -15.45 26.08
N ASP A 5 22.63 -16.52 25.51
CA ASP A 5 24.03 -16.53 25.03
C ASP A 5 24.25 -15.98 23.61
N ASN A 6 23.29 -15.28 22.98
CA ASN A 6 23.49 -14.72 21.63
C ASN A 6 22.85 -13.33 21.41
N LEU A 7 22.37 -12.66 22.46
CA LEU A 7 21.91 -11.27 22.33
C LEU A 7 23.14 -10.35 22.27
N ILE A 8 23.13 -9.38 21.36
CA ILE A 8 24.19 -8.37 21.27
C ILE A 8 24.00 -7.31 22.36
N TRP A 9 22.74 -7.00 22.70
CA TRP A 9 22.40 -6.14 23.83
C TRP A 9 21.09 -6.60 24.49
N GLU A 10 20.88 -6.17 25.74
CA GLU A 10 19.79 -6.62 26.62
C GLU A 10 18.38 -6.47 26.02
N HIS A 11 18.16 -5.46 25.18
CA HIS A 11 16.83 -5.09 24.68
C HIS A 11 16.60 -5.42 23.20
N GLN A 12 17.48 -6.22 22.59
CA GLN A 12 17.42 -6.55 21.16
C GLN A 12 16.06 -7.09 20.71
N GLN A 13 15.48 -8.03 21.46
CA GLN A 13 14.19 -8.63 21.11
C GLN A 13 13.02 -7.66 21.25
N HIS A 14 13.03 -6.83 22.31
CA HIS A 14 12.00 -5.80 22.49
C HIS A 14 12.03 -4.79 21.34
N CYS A 15 13.23 -4.31 20.97
CA CYS A 15 13.40 -3.41 19.84
C CYS A 15 12.89 -4.05 18.53
N GLN A 16 13.26 -5.31 18.25
CA GLN A 16 12.82 -6.02 17.06
C GLN A 16 11.28 -6.14 16.98
N ILE A 17 10.62 -6.54 18.08
CA ILE A 17 9.15 -6.66 18.13
C ILE A 17 8.49 -5.30 17.87
N SER A 18 8.98 -4.24 18.51
CA SER A 18 8.43 -2.90 18.30
C SER A 18 8.60 -2.39 16.87
N LEU A 19 9.73 -2.68 16.23
CA LEU A 19 9.95 -2.34 14.83
C LEU A 19 8.99 -3.10 13.90
N VAL A 20 8.71 -4.38 14.18
CA VAL A 20 7.73 -5.17 13.44
C VAL A 20 6.33 -4.57 13.57
N LEU A 21 5.85 -4.32 14.79
CA LEU A 21 4.53 -3.74 15.03
C LEU A 21 4.38 -2.37 14.36
N ALA A 22 5.42 -1.54 14.41
CA ALA A 22 5.38 -0.22 13.78
C ALA A 22 5.40 -0.30 12.25
N ALA A 23 6.04 -1.32 11.66
CA ALA A 23 5.96 -1.57 10.23
C ALA A 23 4.57 -2.07 9.82
N GLU A 24 3.99 -2.98 10.58
CA GLU A 24 2.62 -3.47 10.36
C GLU A 24 1.62 -2.31 10.43
N GLU A 25 1.69 -1.48 11.47
CA GLU A 25 0.85 -0.28 11.60
C GLU A 25 1.04 0.68 10.41
N LEU A 26 2.28 0.96 10.03
CA LEU A 26 2.59 1.89 8.94
C LEU A 26 2.15 1.35 7.58
N PHE A 27 2.72 0.22 7.14
CA PHE A 27 2.51 -0.28 5.79
C PHE A 27 1.12 -0.86 5.60
N ASN A 28 0.54 -1.58 6.58
CA ASN A 28 -0.80 -2.14 6.41
C ASN A 28 -1.89 -1.06 6.40
N SER A 29 -1.66 0.09 7.05
CA SER A 29 -2.59 1.22 6.96
C SER A 29 -2.61 1.87 5.58
N LEU A 30 -1.55 1.71 4.79
CA LEU A 30 -1.42 2.24 3.43
C LEU A 30 -1.84 1.21 2.38
N ASP A 31 -1.38 -0.04 2.54
CA ASP A 31 -1.79 -1.20 1.75
C ASP A 31 -1.39 -2.49 2.47
N ASP A 32 -2.37 -3.18 3.04
CA ASP A 32 -2.21 -4.46 3.77
C ASP A 32 -1.59 -5.57 2.92
N ARG A 33 -1.69 -5.50 1.58
CA ARG A 33 -1.09 -6.48 0.67
C ARG A 33 0.43 -6.37 0.61
N LEU A 34 1.01 -5.26 1.09
CA LEU A 34 2.47 -5.11 1.20
C LEU A 34 3.08 -6.15 2.14
N ALA A 35 2.31 -6.63 3.13
CA ALA A 35 2.68 -7.71 4.04
C ALA A 35 4.10 -7.56 4.62
N PRO A 36 4.36 -6.49 5.41
CA PRO A 36 5.70 -6.15 5.86
C PRO A 36 6.27 -7.21 6.80
N LYS A 37 7.54 -7.56 6.59
CA LYS A 37 8.34 -8.30 7.58
C LYS A 37 9.57 -7.50 7.94
N VAL A 38 9.94 -7.52 9.22
CA VAL A 38 11.10 -6.77 9.72
C VAL A 38 12.01 -7.67 10.53
N PHE A 39 13.32 -7.52 10.30
CA PHE A 39 14.35 -8.26 11.00
C PHE A 39 15.65 -7.50 11.14
N LEU A 40 16.53 -8.00 12.00
CA LEU A 40 17.85 -7.42 12.25
C LEU A 40 18.96 -8.34 11.72
N ILE A 41 19.94 -7.72 11.06
CA ILE A 41 21.22 -8.37 10.71
C ILE A 41 22.31 -7.59 11.42
N ALA A 42 23.12 -8.28 12.21
CA ALA A 42 24.27 -7.69 12.88
C ALA A 42 25.56 -8.34 12.39
N ALA A 43 26.44 -7.54 11.79
CA ALA A 43 27.70 -7.99 11.22
C ALA A 43 28.89 -7.57 12.10
N LEU A 44 29.75 -8.51 12.46
CA LEU A 44 30.89 -8.26 13.34
C LEU A 44 32.00 -7.46 12.62
N LEU A 45 32.54 -6.43 13.26
CA LEU A 45 33.60 -5.59 12.67
C LEU A 45 35.02 -6.06 12.92
N LYS A 46 35.26 -6.74 14.05
CA LYS A 46 36.58 -7.26 14.44
C LYS A 46 36.45 -8.73 14.82
N PRO A 47 37.29 -9.62 14.28
CA PRO A 47 37.22 -11.04 14.60
C PRO A 47 37.45 -11.28 16.10
N GLU A 48 36.51 -11.94 16.75
CA GLU A 48 36.64 -12.40 18.14
C GLU A 48 36.24 -13.87 18.21
N VAL A 49 37.08 -14.71 18.82
CA VAL A 49 36.94 -16.18 18.80
C VAL A 49 35.60 -16.65 19.39
N GLN A 50 35.07 -15.91 20.38
CA GLN A 50 33.83 -16.27 21.07
C GLN A 50 32.58 -15.60 20.48
N ARG A 51 32.73 -14.67 19.52
CA ARG A 51 31.60 -13.92 18.94
C ARG A 51 31.31 -14.41 17.51
N PRO A 52 30.04 -14.66 17.15
CA PRO A 52 29.69 -15.02 15.78
C PRO A 52 29.93 -13.84 14.82
N PHE A 53 30.40 -14.12 13.60
CA PHE A 53 30.63 -13.08 12.59
C PHE A 53 29.33 -12.40 12.10
N VAL A 54 28.19 -13.06 12.31
CA VAL A 54 26.85 -12.54 12.04
C VAL A 54 25.87 -13.03 13.10
N VAL A 55 25.02 -12.14 13.58
CA VAL A 55 23.84 -12.46 14.40
C VAL A 55 22.61 -12.05 13.62
N LEU A 56 21.61 -12.92 13.57
CA LEU A 56 20.37 -12.72 12.84
C LEU A 56 19.21 -12.75 13.84
N GLU A 57 18.46 -11.66 13.93
CA GLU A 57 17.19 -11.60 14.65
C GLU A 57 16.07 -11.50 13.61
N CYS A 58 15.79 -12.63 12.96
CA CYS A 58 14.84 -12.71 11.86
C CYS A 58 13.64 -13.63 12.15
N PRO A 59 12.50 -13.41 11.46
CA PRO A 59 11.48 -14.43 11.28
C PRO A 59 12.09 -15.70 10.65
N GLU A 60 11.70 -16.84 11.20
CA GLU A 60 12.05 -18.22 10.86
C GLU A 60 12.97 -18.53 9.68
N CYS A 61 14.24 -18.84 9.97
CA CYS A 61 15.12 -19.68 9.13
C CYS A 61 15.20 -19.33 7.62
N GLU A 62 14.76 -18.13 7.20
CA GLU A 62 14.86 -17.68 5.81
C GLU A 62 16.30 -17.36 5.45
N TYR A 63 17.08 -16.97 6.45
CA TYR A 63 18.51 -16.78 6.31
C TYR A 63 19.23 -17.56 7.41
N GLU A 64 20.29 -18.24 7.02
CA GLU A 64 21.21 -18.92 7.91
C GLU A 64 22.53 -18.17 7.99
N ARG A 65 23.29 -18.39 9.06
CA ARG A 65 24.63 -17.79 9.20
C ARG A 65 25.52 -18.10 8.00
N VAL A 66 25.34 -19.26 7.36
CA VAL A 66 26.13 -19.70 6.18
C VAL A 66 25.91 -18.79 4.96
N ASP A 67 24.74 -18.19 4.80
CA ASP A 67 24.44 -17.28 3.69
C ASP A 67 25.31 -16.02 3.74
N PHE A 68 25.68 -15.62 4.95
CA PHE A 68 26.50 -14.44 5.24
C PHE A 68 27.99 -14.75 5.40
N ARG A 69 28.46 -15.94 5.00
CA ARG A 69 29.88 -16.35 5.14
C ARG A 69 30.88 -15.34 4.56
N THR A 70 30.47 -14.56 3.56
CA THR A 70 31.31 -13.53 2.94
C THR A 70 31.58 -12.35 3.88
N LEU A 71 30.68 -12.06 4.84
CA LEU A 71 30.92 -11.07 5.90
C LEU A 71 32.09 -11.47 6.80
N LYS A 72 32.36 -12.77 6.96
CA LYS A 72 33.54 -13.26 7.70
C LYS A 72 34.84 -12.84 7.00
N ALA A 73 34.88 -12.89 5.67
CA ALA A 73 36.04 -12.46 4.89
C ALA A 73 36.25 -10.94 5.00
N LEU A 74 35.18 -10.15 4.93
CA LEU A 74 35.22 -8.70 5.14
C LEU A 74 35.73 -8.33 6.54
N CYS A 75 35.25 -9.02 7.57
CA CYS A 75 35.68 -8.82 8.96
C CYS A 75 37.19 -9.04 9.13
N ILE A 76 37.73 -10.12 8.54
CA ILE A 76 39.17 -10.42 8.58
C ILE A 76 39.95 -9.36 7.79
N GLN A 77 39.53 -9.04 6.57
CA GLN A 77 40.19 -8.05 5.73
C GLN A 77 40.26 -6.66 6.40
N HIS A 78 39.18 -6.27 7.08
CA HIS A 78 39.14 -5.02 7.85
C HIS A 78 40.11 -5.06 9.05
N SER A 79 40.15 -6.15 9.81
CA SER A 79 41.06 -6.29 10.95
C SER A 79 42.54 -6.16 10.58
N LEU A 80 42.93 -6.58 9.37
CA LEU A 80 44.29 -6.46 8.83
C LEU A 80 44.66 -5.02 8.41
N LYS A 81 43.66 -4.16 8.19
CA LYS A 81 43.83 -2.75 7.81
C LYS A 81 43.71 -1.79 8.99
N ALA A 82 43.50 -2.28 10.22
CA ALA A 82 43.21 -1.47 11.40
C ALA A 82 44.42 -0.61 11.83
N GLY A 83 44.52 0.58 11.24
CA GLY A 83 45.48 1.63 11.57
C GLY A 83 45.03 3.06 11.21
N TYR A 84 43.84 3.23 10.64
CA TYR A 84 43.32 4.53 10.22
C TYR A 84 41.94 4.78 10.86
N ASN A 85 41.86 5.86 11.63
CA ASN A 85 40.70 6.28 12.43
C ASN A 85 40.20 7.63 11.88
N ASP A 86 39.78 7.67 10.61
CA ASP A 86 39.10 8.83 10.04
C ASP A 86 37.62 8.50 9.72
N ASP A 87 36.77 9.53 9.67
CA ASP A 87 35.35 9.41 9.37
C ASP A 87 35.11 8.93 7.93
N GLU A 88 36.03 9.20 7.00
CA GLU A 88 35.97 8.67 5.63
C GLU A 88 36.10 7.14 5.58
N ASP A 89 37.01 6.56 6.36
CA ASP A 89 37.19 5.10 6.42
C ASP A 89 35.95 4.40 6.97
N ARG A 90 35.28 5.01 7.97
CA ARG A 90 34.01 4.50 8.50
C ARG A 90 32.89 4.55 7.48
N ARG A 91 32.80 5.63 6.68
CA ARG A 91 31.81 5.73 5.60
C ARG A 91 32.04 4.68 4.53
N LEU A 92 33.29 4.49 4.12
CA LEU A 92 33.66 3.46 3.14
C LEU A 92 33.36 2.05 3.66
N LEU A 93 33.71 1.77 4.92
CA LEU A 93 33.42 0.50 5.59
C LEU A 93 31.92 0.21 5.61
N ASN A 94 31.12 1.19 6.06
CA ASN A 94 29.66 1.07 6.07
C ASN A 94 29.12 0.80 4.65
N ALA A 95 29.61 1.52 3.64
CA ALA A 95 29.20 1.29 2.26
C ALA A 95 29.50 -0.13 1.76
N VAL A 96 30.69 -0.67 2.08
CA VAL A 96 31.10 -2.03 1.71
C VAL A 96 30.22 -3.09 2.38
N TYR A 97 30.00 -2.99 3.70
CA TYR A 97 29.14 -3.94 4.42
C TYR A 97 27.68 -3.86 3.95
N THR A 98 27.15 -2.65 3.76
CA THR A 98 25.80 -2.41 3.24
C THR A 98 25.63 -3.03 1.86
N ALA A 99 26.59 -2.82 0.95
CA ALA A 99 26.55 -3.39 -0.40
C ALA A 99 26.58 -4.93 -0.37
N GLU A 100 27.40 -5.51 0.50
CA GLU A 100 27.51 -6.96 0.62
C GLU A 100 26.24 -7.59 1.21
N ILE A 101 25.66 -7.00 2.25
CA ILE A 101 24.38 -7.45 2.81
C ILE A 101 23.27 -7.35 1.75
N GLN A 102 23.17 -6.23 1.03
CA GLN A 102 22.20 -6.07 -0.05
C GLN A 102 22.39 -7.13 -1.15
N ARG A 103 23.64 -7.48 -1.49
CA ARG A 103 23.97 -8.52 -2.46
C ARG A 103 23.50 -9.89 -2.01
N ILE A 104 23.71 -10.24 -0.74
CA ILE A 104 23.27 -11.51 -0.13
C ILE A 104 21.75 -11.60 -0.16
N LEU A 105 21.05 -10.56 0.30
CA LEU A 105 19.58 -10.51 0.33
C LEU A 105 18.98 -10.63 -1.07
N ARG A 106 19.55 -9.98 -2.08
CA ARG A 106 19.10 -10.08 -3.48
C ARG A 106 19.33 -11.46 -4.09
N ALA A 107 20.43 -12.14 -3.72
CA ALA A 107 20.75 -13.47 -4.25
C ALA A 107 19.91 -14.60 -3.63
N HIS A 108 19.19 -14.34 -2.53
CA HIS A 108 18.40 -15.34 -1.84
C HIS A 108 17.12 -15.73 -2.62
N ALA A 109 16.65 -16.98 -2.48
CA ALA A 109 15.51 -17.50 -3.26
C ALA A 109 14.21 -16.69 -3.10
N ASN A 110 14.01 -16.08 -1.92
CA ASN A 110 12.83 -15.27 -1.63
C ASN A 110 12.77 -13.95 -2.43
N SER A 111 13.87 -13.48 -3.01
CA SER A 111 13.94 -12.22 -3.78
C SER A 111 13.09 -12.20 -5.06
N SER A 112 12.56 -13.37 -5.46
CA SER A 112 11.58 -13.51 -6.53
C SER A 112 10.18 -13.03 -6.11
N TYR A 113 9.85 -13.09 -4.82
CA TYR A 113 8.53 -12.76 -4.28
C TYR A 113 8.54 -11.54 -3.37
N SER A 114 9.69 -11.25 -2.74
CA SER A 114 9.87 -10.13 -1.84
C SER A 114 11.00 -9.20 -2.30
N GLU A 115 10.92 -7.93 -1.89
CA GLU A 115 11.98 -6.95 -2.08
C GLU A 115 12.48 -6.51 -0.69
N ASN A 116 13.80 -6.45 -0.53
CA ASN A 116 14.45 -6.18 0.74
C ASN A 116 15.10 -4.78 0.73
N PHE A 117 14.83 -4.02 1.78
CA PHE A 117 15.36 -2.68 2.01
C PHE A 117 16.10 -2.64 3.35
N ILE A 118 17.27 -2.00 3.37
CA ILE A 118 18.15 -1.98 4.54
C ILE A 118 18.37 -0.56 5.05
N SER A 119 18.35 -0.41 6.37
CA SER A 119 18.64 0.87 7.02
C SER A 119 20.12 1.24 6.94
N SER A 120 20.44 2.48 7.32
CA SER A 120 21.83 2.80 7.70
C SER A 120 22.25 1.95 8.91
N PRO A 121 23.52 1.51 8.97
CA PRO A 121 23.99 0.69 10.08
C PRO A 121 24.11 1.48 11.37
N VAL A 122 23.88 0.79 12.49
CA VAL A 122 24.10 1.30 13.85
C VAL A 122 25.12 0.43 14.55
N TYR A 123 26.14 1.07 15.14
CA TYR A 123 27.18 0.34 15.85
C TYR A 123 26.75 0.05 17.29
N ILE A 124 26.69 -1.24 17.66
CA ILE A 124 26.36 -1.70 19.03
C ILE A 124 27.26 -2.89 19.36
N ASP A 125 27.99 -2.79 20.49
CA ASP A 125 28.87 -3.85 21.04
C ASP A 125 29.70 -4.61 19.98
N GLY A 126 30.42 -3.88 19.11
CA GLY A 126 31.30 -4.50 18.10
C GLY A 126 30.62 -4.95 16.80
N TYR A 127 29.30 -4.81 16.68
CA TYR A 127 28.53 -5.14 15.49
C TYR A 127 28.02 -3.89 14.76
N LEU A 128 27.96 -3.95 13.43
CA LEU A 128 27.11 -3.08 12.61
C LEU A 128 25.74 -3.74 12.46
N ILE A 129 24.71 -3.09 12.99
CA ILE A 129 23.35 -3.60 13.04
C ILE A 129 22.49 -2.88 12.00
N TYR A 130 21.79 -3.68 11.21
CA TYR A 130 20.92 -3.24 10.14
C TYR A 130 19.49 -3.66 10.45
N VAL A 131 18.54 -2.75 10.23
CA VAL A 131 17.13 -3.09 10.14
C VAL A 131 16.84 -3.41 8.68
N VAL A 132 16.24 -4.57 8.44
CA VAL A 132 15.79 -5.00 7.12
C VAL A 132 14.27 -5.01 7.10
N ALA A 133 13.70 -4.31 6.13
CA ALA A 133 12.28 -4.37 5.81
C ALA A 133 12.11 -5.17 4.51
N GLU A 134 11.32 -6.23 4.58
CA GLU A 134 10.91 -7.06 3.45
C GLU A 134 9.45 -6.77 3.12
N LEU A 135 9.16 -6.48 1.85
CA LEU A 135 7.82 -6.17 1.35
C LEU A 135 7.48 -7.03 0.12
N ASN A 136 6.18 -7.22 -0.13
CA ASN A 136 5.70 -7.97 -1.29
C ASN A 136 6.08 -7.27 -2.60
N LYS A 137 6.93 -7.93 -3.41
CA LYS A 137 7.47 -7.37 -4.65
C LYS A 137 6.40 -7.17 -5.73
N LYS A 138 5.42 -8.07 -5.83
CA LYS A 138 4.34 -7.95 -6.82
C LYS A 138 3.53 -6.68 -6.55
N ILE A 139 3.19 -6.44 -5.27
CA ILE A 139 2.43 -5.26 -4.85
C ILE A 139 3.28 -4.00 -4.98
N LEU A 140 4.54 -4.02 -4.57
CA LEU A 140 5.43 -2.87 -4.77
C LEU A 140 5.49 -2.44 -6.23
N ASN A 141 5.52 -3.39 -7.18
CA ASN A 141 5.56 -3.11 -8.62
C ASN A 141 4.23 -2.59 -9.20
N THR A 142 3.13 -2.57 -8.45
CA THR A 142 1.87 -1.96 -8.92
C THR A 142 1.88 -0.44 -8.78
N TYR A 143 2.71 0.12 -7.90
CA TYR A 143 2.86 1.56 -7.78
C TYR A 143 3.72 2.12 -8.91
N TYR A 144 3.44 3.35 -9.31
CA TYR A 144 4.24 4.04 -10.30
C TYR A 144 5.59 4.52 -9.73
N TYR A 145 6.67 4.34 -10.48
CA TYR A 145 8.01 4.80 -10.12
C TYR A 145 8.61 5.61 -11.27
N LEU A 146 9.38 6.62 -10.89
CA LEU A 146 10.36 7.24 -11.76
C LEU A 146 11.48 6.25 -12.10
N SER A 147 11.97 6.34 -13.32
CA SER A 147 13.09 5.59 -13.86
C SER A 147 14.45 6.10 -13.35
N ARG A 148 14.58 7.39 -13.02
CA ARG A 148 15.83 7.97 -12.50
C ARG A 148 15.82 7.98 -10.98
N ASP A 149 16.95 7.61 -10.39
CA ASP A 149 17.18 7.66 -8.94
C ASP A 149 17.97 8.90 -8.50
N HIS A 150 18.34 9.76 -9.45
CA HIS A 150 19.00 11.05 -9.22
C HIS A 150 18.32 12.18 -9.99
N SER A 151 18.31 13.37 -9.39
CA SER A 151 17.85 14.60 -10.01
C SER A 151 18.84 15.10 -11.08
N PHE A 152 18.43 16.11 -11.86
CA PHE A 152 19.29 16.80 -12.82
C PHE A 152 20.56 17.41 -12.19
N SER A 153 20.54 17.70 -10.89
CA SER A 153 21.68 18.21 -10.15
C SER A 153 22.54 17.11 -9.49
N GLY A 154 22.25 15.83 -9.78
CA GLY A 154 22.98 14.68 -9.23
C GLY A 154 22.61 14.31 -7.80
N GLN A 155 21.56 14.89 -7.22
CA GLN A 155 21.10 14.54 -5.88
C GLN A 155 20.23 13.29 -5.93
N LYS A 156 20.42 12.35 -5.01
CA LYS A 156 19.58 11.15 -4.91
C LYS A 156 18.14 11.53 -4.58
N ILE A 157 17.19 10.99 -5.33
CA ILE A 157 15.76 11.23 -5.16
C ILE A 157 15.02 9.96 -4.76
N SER A 158 13.84 10.13 -4.16
CA SER A 158 12.86 9.04 -4.05
C SER A 158 12.06 8.98 -5.35
N ARG A 159 11.94 7.79 -5.94
CA ARG A 159 11.29 7.58 -7.25
C ARG A 159 9.77 7.45 -7.13
N SER A 160 9.27 7.20 -5.93
CA SER A 160 7.85 7.09 -5.61
C SER A 160 7.58 7.51 -4.17
N PHE A 161 6.31 7.69 -3.84
CA PHE A 161 5.91 7.99 -2.46
C PHE A 161 6.20 6.81 -1.51
N ILE A 162 5.93 5.57 -1.94
CA ILE A 162 6.24 4.36 -1.15
C ILE A 162 7.74 4.22 -0.85
N GLU A 163 8.64 4.59 -1.77
CA GLU A 163 10.08 4.63 -1.47
C GLU A 163 10.43 5.63 -0.37
N SER A 164 9.75 6.77 -0.34
CA SER A 164 9.95 7.78 0.71
C SER A 164 9.46 7.25 2.06
N ILE A 165 8.34 6.53 2.09
CA ILE A 165 7.82 5.87 3.30
C ILE A 165 8.81 4.83 3.82
N ILE A 166 9.29 3.93 2.94
CA ILE A 166 10.29 2.92 3.29
C ILE A 166 11.55 3.56 3.86
N LYS A 167 12.06 4.62 3.21
CA LYS A 167 13.24 5.35 3.68
C LYS A 167 13.02 5.98 5.06
N VAL A 168 11.90 6.68 5.25
CA VAL A 168 11.58 7.34 6.52
C VAL A 168 11.41 6.33 7.65
N TYR A 169 10.77 5.19 7.37
CA TYR A 169 10.68 4.07 8.31
C TYR A 169 12.08 3.56 8.70
N LEU A 170 12.91 3.21 7.72
CA LEU A 170 14.26 2.67 7.98
C LEU A 170 15.17 3.67 8.71
N ASP A 171 15.08 4.96 8.39
CA ASP A 171 15.82 6.02 9.09
C ASP A 171 15.34 6.16 10.54
N ALA A 172 14.04 6.09 10.77
CA ALA A 172 13.47 6.12 12.12
C ALA A 172 13.86 4.85 12.91
N SER A 173 13.85 3.67 12.29
CA SER A 173 14.29 2.40 12.88
C SER A 173 15.78 2.39 13.23
N ALA A 174 16.65 2.95 12.37
CA ALA A 174 18.07 3.12 12.68
C ALA A 174 18.29 4.11 13.84
N ASN A 175 17.46 5.15 13.96
CA ASN A 175 17.54 6.03 15.12
C ASN A 175 17.04 5.34 16.40
N ALA A 176 16.03 4.48 16.30
CA ALA A 176 15.52 3.68 17.40
C ALA A 176 16.59 2.75 18.00
N LEU A 177 17.41 2.13 17.16
CA LEU A 177 18.52 1.28 17.59
C LEU A 177 19.59 2.03 18.41
N LYS A 178 19.64 3.37 18.34
CA LYS A 178 20.56 4.20 19.14
C LYS A 178 20.03 4.48 20.55
N ALA A 179 18.78 4.14 20.85
CA ALA A 179 18.17 4.39 22.14
C ALA A 179 18.85 3.55 23.24
N THR A 180 19.14 4.20 24.38
CA THR A 180 19.95 3.62 25.46
C THR A 180 19.15 3.05 26.62
N SER A 181 17.83 3.27 26.71
CA SER A 181 17.01 2.77 27.82
C SER A 181 15.65 2.20 27.39
N PRO A 182 15.05 1.31 28.21
CA PRO A 182 13.71 0.77 27.98
C PRO A 182 12.58 1.80 27.86
N SER A 183 12.67 2.87 28.64
CA SER A 183 11.73 4.00 28.61
C SER A 183 11.85 4.86 27.35
N ASP A 184 12.96 4.75 26.63
CA ASP A 184 13.15 5.39 25.32
C ASP A 184 12.58 4.54 24.17
N PHE A 185 12.08 3.32 24.43
CA PHE A 185 11.45 2.46 23.42
C PHE A 185 10.02 2.86 23.03
N ASN A 186 9.70 4.15 23.00
CA ASN A 186 8.71 4.63 22.02
C ASN A 186 9.39 4.55 20.65
N VAL A 187 9.59 3.31 20.15
CA VAL A 187 10.68 2.91 19.24
C VAL A 187 10.67 3.70 17.94
N LEU A 188 9.50 4.04 17.41
CA LEU A 188 9.42 5.19 16.53
C LEU A 188 8.98 6.35 17.41
N SER A 189 9.90 7.25 17.75
CA SER A 189 9.59 8.53 18.45
C SER A 189 8.50 9.34 17.74
N LYS A 190 8.13 8.91 16.54
CA LYS A 190 7.16 9.47 15.63
C LYS A 190 6.00 8.51 15.45
N THR A 191 4.80 9.07 15.48
CA THR A 191 3.57 8.35 15.13
C THR A 191 3.57 7.97 13.64
N ARG A 192 2.70 7.03 13.25
CA ARG A 192 2.41 6.70 11.85
C ARG A 192 2.22 7.98 11.01
N ASP A 193 1.36 8.88 11.47
CA ASP A 193 1.02 10.14 10.79
C ASP A 193 2.23 11.03 10.55
N GLU A 194 3.12 11.13 11.53
CA GLU A 194 4.35 11.90 11.41
C GLU A 194 5.33 11.29 10.40
N LEU A 195 5.42 9.96 10.34
CA LEU A 195 6.25 9.26 9.35
C LEU A 195 5.70 9.44 7.93
N VAL A 196 4.39 9.26 7.77
CA VAL A 196 3.69 9.41 6.48
C VAL A 196 3.79 10.87 6.00
N SER A 197 3.55 11.84 6.88
CA SER A 197 3.71 13.26 6.57
C SER A 197 5.15 13.60 6.16
N LYS A 198 6.15 13.12 6.92
CA LYS A 198 7.56 13.31 6.57
C LYS A 198 7.89 12.70 5.21
N ALA A 199 7.39 11.49 4.91
CA ALA A 199 7.57 10.87 3.61
C ALA A 199 6.94 11.71 2.48
N GLY A 200 5.80 12.37 2.74
CA GLY A 200 5.16 13.28 1.79
C GLY A 200 6.03 14.49 1.48
N HIS A 201 6.63 15.11 2.51
CA HIS A 201 7.61 16.19 2.34
C HIS A 201 8.85 15.74 1.55
N ASP A 202 9.41 14.59 1.90
CA ASP A 202 10.61 14.05 1.25
C ASP A 202 10.31 13.74 -0.22
N PHE A 203 9.15 13.15 -0.53
CA PHE A 203 8.75 12.86 -1.91
C PHE A 203 8.47 14.13 -2.73
N MET A 204 7.78 15.12 -2.15
CA MET A 204 7.55 16.40 -2.83
C MET A 204 8.83 17.19 -3.09
N THR A 205 9.91 16.89 -2.38
CA THR A 205 11.23 17.45 -2.68
C THR A 205 11.73 16.94 -4.03
N THR A 206 11.52 15.67 -4.38
CA THR A 206 11.77 15.14 -5.74
C THR A 206 10.99 15.93 -6.79
N ILE A 207 9.68 16.14 -6.57
CA ILE A 207 8.81 16.86 -7.50
C ILE A 207 9.26 18.31 -7.68
N SER A 208 9.67 18.96 -6.59
CA SER A 208 10.11 20.37 -6.61
C SER A 208 11.38 20.55 -7.46
N MET A 209 12.28 19.57 -7.46
CA MET A 209 13.51 19.61 -8.26
C MET A 209 13.26 19.64 -9.78
N ALA A 210 12.10 19.17 -10.24
CA ALA A 210 11.73 19.26 -11.66
C ALA A 210 11.60 20.71 -12.15
N GLY A 211 11.28 21.64 -11.25
CA GLY A 211 11.26 23.07 -11.55
C GLY A 211 12.65 23.69 -11.75
N GLN A 212 13.72 23.01 -11.32
CA GLN A 212 15.11 23.44 -11.44
C GLN A 212 15.44 24.78 -10.75
N HIS A 213 14.61 25.21 -9.80
CA HIS A 213 14.89 26.41 -9.00
C HIS A 213 15.89 26.07 -7.86
N PRO A 214 16.97 26.86 -7.64
CA PRO A 214 18.00 26.55 -6.62
C PRO A 214 17.45 26.42 -5.19
N ASN A 215 16.42 27.19 -4.85
CA ASN A 215 15.79 27.22 -3.52
C ASN A 215 14.48 26.42 -3.45
N SER A 216 14.31 25.41 -4.31
CA SER A 216 13.07 24.61 -4.44
C SER A 216 12.81 23.65 -3.27
N LEU A 217 13.82 23.38 -2.43
CA LEU A 217 13.74 22.34 -1.42
C LEU A 217 12.67 22.65 -0.34
N HIS A 218 11.83 21.65 -0.07
CA HIS A 218 10.88 21.58 1.06
C HIS A 218 9.69 22.57 1.09
N ILE A 219 9.46 23.38 0.05
CA ILE A 219 8.37 24.39 0.08
C ILE A 219 7.04 23.85 -0.48
N LEU A 220 7.11 22.99 -1.49
CA LEU A 220 5.95 22.68 -2.33
C LEU A 220 4.83 21.93 -1.59
N TYR A 221 5.17 20.98 -0.71
CA TYR A 221 4.17 20.20 0.04
C TYR A 221 3.30 21.10 0.93
N ASP A 222 3.91 21.94 1.75
CA ASP A 222 3.19 22.89 2.63
C ASP A 222 2.40 23.92 1.83
N ALA A 223 2.95 24.35 0.69
CA ALA A 223 2.26 25.28 -0.19
C ALA A 223 0.99 24.66 -0.77
N CYS A 224 1.05 23.43 -1.30
CA CYS A 224 -0.12 22.72 -1.81
C CYS A 224 -1.16 22.46 -0.70
N ASN A 225 -0.72 22.03 0.49
CA ASN A 225 -1.59 21.87 1.65
C ASN A 225 -2.28 23.17 2.08
N THR A 226 -1.57 24.30 2.03
CA THR A 226 -2.15 25.59 2.39
C THR A 226 -3.10 26.10 1.30
N ILE A 227 -2.69 26.04 0.03
CA ILE A 227 -3.50 26.48 -1.12
C ILE A 227 -4.82 25.70 -1.19
N SER A 228 -4.78 24.38 -1.07
CA SER A 228 -5.97 23.51 -1.10
C SER A 228 -6.94 23.77 0.06
N SER A 229 -6.45 24.30 1.20
CA SER A 229 -7.29 24.64 2.35
C SER A 229 -8.04 25.97 2.19
N LEU A 230 -7.68 26.81 1.21
CA LEU A 230 -8.29 28.12 1.02
C LEU A 230 -9.51 28.04 0.08
N LYS A 231 -10.61 28.68 0.50
CA LYS A 231 -11.75 28.98 -0.36
C LYS A 231 -11.58 30.36 -1.01
N TYR A 232 -12.13 30.55 -2.19
CA TYR A 232 -12.23 31.86 -2.84
C TYR A 232 -13.67 32.06 -3.29
N GLU A 233 -14.29 33.19 -2.90
CA GLU A 233 -15.70 33.51 -3.18
C GLU A 233 -16.69 32.37 -2.77
N GLY A 234 -16.33 31.59 -1.76
CA GLY A 234 -17.13 30.46 -1.27
C GLY A 234 -16.96 29.16 -2.06
N ALA A 235 -16.35 29.21 -3.25
CA ALA A 235 -16.07 28.05 -4.09
C ALA A 235 -14.81 27.29 -3.64
N GLU A 236 -14.82 25.97 -3.85
CA GLU A 236 -13.66 25.12 -3.65
C GLU A 236 -12.58 25.40 -4.70
N GLY A 237 -11.31 25.17 -4.35
CA GLY A 237 -10.19 25.33 -5.26
C GLY A 237 -10.00 24.13 -6.17
N PHE A 238 -10.49 24.26 -7.40
CA PHE A 238 -10.17 23.34 -8.50
C PHE A 238 -9.08 23.96 -9.37
N GLY A 239 -8.19 23.13 -9.90
CA GLY A 239 -7.24 23.59 -10.90
C GLY A 239 -5.95 22.77 -10.93
N LYS A 240 -5.16 22.98 -11.99
CA LYS A 240 -3.90 22.25 -12.19
C LYS A 240 -2.73 23.21 -12.26
N MET A 241 -1.63 22.81 -11.65
CA MET A 241 -0.34 23.51 -11.65
C MET A 241 0.74 22.57 -12.17
N VAL A 242 1.41 22.98 -13.23
CA VAL A 242 2.58 22.30 -13.79
C VAL A 242 3.82 22.71 -13.00
N ILE A 243 4.61 21.73 -12.58
CA ILE A 243 5.96 21.92 -12.01
C ILE A 243 6.98 21.62 -13.10
N ALA A 244 7.62 22.65 -13.63
CA ALA A 244 8.62 22.59 -14.69
C ALA A 244 9.39 23.91 -14.78
N PRO A 245 10.59 23.95 -15.38
CA PRO A 245 11.27 25.22 -15.65
C PRO A 245 10.43 26.08 -16.60
N LYS A 246 10.52 27.41 -16.47
CA LYS A 246 9.76 28.38 -17.28
C LYS A 246 9.81 28.10 -18.78
N ASN A 247 10.98 27.71 -19.28
CA ASN A 247 11.24 27.49 -20.71
C ASN A 247 11.13 26.01 -21.13
N HIS A 248 10.38 25.18 -20.40
CA HIS A 248 10.24 23.75 -20.70
C HIS A 248 9.69 23.51 -22.12
N PRO A 249 10.29 22.61 -22.92
CA PRO A 249 9.95 22.43 -24.33
C PRO A 249 8.51 21.96 -24.56
N ASN A 250 7.92 21.22 -23.62
CA ASN A 250 6.51 20.78 -23.67
C ASN A 250 5.52 21.76 -23.03
N VAL A 251 5.96 22.96 -22.65
CA VAL A 251 5.10 23.99 -22.07
C VAL A 251 4.98 25.16 -23.04
N LYS A 252 3.75 25.65 -23.25
CA LYS A 252 3.44 26.86 -24.00
C LYS A 252 2.84 27.88 -23.06
N MET A 253 3.55 28.97 -22.78
CA MET A 253 2.97 30.10 -22.06
C MET A 253 1.82 30.70 -22.86
N THR A 254 0.66 30.87 -22.21
CA THR A 254 -0.54 31.49 -22.78
C THR A 254 -0.78 32.87 -22.18
N MET A 255 -0.40 33.06 -20.93
CA MET A 255 -0.41 34.34 -20.23
C MET A 255 0.78 34.38 -19.28
N GLU A 256 1.65 35.37 -19.43
CA GLU A 256 2.82 35.56 -18.57
C GLU A 256 2.61 36.74 -17.62
N LEU A 257 2.99 36.56 -16.37
CA LEU A 257 3.00 37.63 -15.37
C LEU A 257 4.27 38.45 -15.49
N GLU A 258 4.14 39.78 -15.52
CA GLU A 258 5.29 40.70 -15.47
C GLU A 258 6.12 40.48 -14.19
N LYS A 259 5.45 40.22 -13.06
CA LYS A 259 6.06 39.88 -11.78
C LYS A 259 5.58 38.50 -11.33
N PRO A 260 6.46 37.48 -11.27
CA PRO A 260 6.10 36.15 -10.78
C PRO A 260 5.54 36.19 -9.35
N ILE A 261 4.58 35.31 -9.06
CA ILE A 261 3.99 35.18 -7.73
C ILE A 261 4.78 34.14 -6.95
N HIS A 262 5.27 34.49 -5.76
CA HIS A 262 5.89 33.51 -4.88
C HIS A 262 4.83 32.51 -4.39
N ILE A 263 5.14 31.21 -4.39
CA ILE A 263 4.17 30.15 -4.08
C ILE A 263 3.62 30.24 -2.65
N LYS A 264 4.39 30.85 -1.72
CA LYS A 264 3.96 31.16 -0.36
C LYS A 264 3.00 32.35 -0.24
N ASP A 265 2.77 33.11 -1.30
CA ASP A 265 1.72 34.12 -1.34
C ASP A 265 0.36 33.45 -1.60
N PHE A 266 -0.05 32.59 -0.64
CA PHE A 266 -1.12 31.62 -0.82
C PHE A 266 -2.43 32.25 -1.28
N ARG A 267 -2.73 33.48 -0.84
CA ARG A 267 -3.93 34.22 -1.27
C ARG A 267 -3.85 34.62 -2.74
N LYS A 268 -2.71 35.12 -3.22
CA LYS A 268 -2.52 35.43 -4.65
C LYS A 268 -2.53 34.16 -5.48
N VAL A 269 -1.85 33.11 -5.04
CA VAL A 269 -1.85 31.81 -5.75
C VAL A 269 -3.26 31.26 -5.86
N ARG A 270 -4.01 31.24 -4.75
CA ARG A 270 -5.39 30.76 -4.74
C ARG A 270 -6.28 31.57 -5.67
N LYS A 271 -6.18 32.91 -5.64
CA LYS A 271 -6.92 33.78 -6.58
C LYS A 271 -6.53 33.52 -8.03
N PHE A 272 -5.26 33.26 -8.30
CA PHE A 272 -4.77 32.97 -9.65
C PHE A 272 -5.20 31.59 -10.16
N LEU A 273 -5.35 30.61 -9.26
CA LEU A 273 -5.83 29.26 -9.56
C LEU A 273 -7.26 29.26 -10.12
N GLU A 274 -8.08 30.28 -9.83
CA GLU A 274 -9.40 30.46 -10.45
C GLU A 274 -9.37 30.60 -11.97
N LEU A 275 -8.22 31.01 -12.53
CA LEU A 275 -8.04 31.15 -13.97
C LEU A 275 -7.64 29.82 -14.64
N ALA A 276 -7.30 28.80 -13.86
CA ALA A 276 -6.91 27.49 -14.37
C ALA A 276 -8.14 26.63 -14.65
N ASP A 277 -8.11 25.89 -15.76
CA ASP A 277 -9.13 24.93 -16.12
C ASP A 277 -8.50 23.67 -16.73
N HIS A 278 -9.30 22.84 -17.40
CA HIS A 278 -8.83 21.63 -18.08
C HIS A 278 -7.81 21.88 -19.21
N LYS A 279 -7.74 23.10 -19.76
CA LYS A 279 -6.83 23.49 -20.85
C LYS A 279 -5.74 24.45 -20.39
N GLN A 280 -6.01 25.34 -19.45
CA GLN A 280 -5.09 26.35 -18.92
C GLN A 280 -4.60 25.91 -17.54
N LEU A 281 -3.29 25.70 -17.40
CA LEU A 281 -2.67 25.30 -16.15
C LEU A 281 -1.78 26.42 -15.63
N ILE A 282 -1.59 26.52 -14.32
CA ILE A 282 -0.55 27.38 -13.75
C ILE A 282 0.83 26.79 -14.09
N LEU A 283 1.80 27.62 -14.52
CA LEU A 283 3.21 27.22 -14.59
C LEU A 283 3.97 27.67 -13.34
N SER A 284 4.65 26.74 -12.68
CA SER A 284 5.50 26.98 -11.51
C SER A 284 6.82 26.23 -11.62
N ASP A 285 7.91 26.83 -11.13
CA ASP A 285 9.20 26.14 -10.92
C ASP A 285 9.36 25.59 -9.50
N SER A 286 8.24 25.38 -8.80
CA SER A 286 8.09 25.04 -7.37
C SER A 286 8.25 26.19 -6.37
N VAL A 287 8.80 27.34 -6.77
CA VAL A 287 8.96 28.52 -5.89
C VAL A 287 8.19 29.73 -6.41
N LEU A 288 8.26 29.96 -7.72
CA LEU A 288 7.63 31.06 -8.42
C LEU A 288 6.61 30.55 -9.43
N ILE A 289 5.48 31.25 -9.49
CA ILE A 289 4.45 31.08 -10.50
C ILE A 289 4.63 32.14 -11.57
N TYR A 290 4.78 31.70 -12.81
CA TYR A 290 5.07 32.57 -13.96
C TYR A 290 3.82 33.00 -14.74
N GLY A 291 2.72 32.26 -14.63
CA GLY A 291 1.47 32.57 -15.32
C GLY A 291 0.69 31.32 -15.72
N LEU A 292 -0.10 31.43 -16.79
CA LEU A 292 -0.86 30.32 -17.35
C LEU A 292 -0.14 29.71 -18.56
N CYS A 293 -0.33 28.41 -18.73
CA CYS A 293 0.28 27.64 -19.78
C CYS A 293 -0.63 26.52 -20.29
N GLN A 294 -0.27 26.00 -21.46
CA GLN A 294 -0.81 24.78 -22.05
C GLN A 294 0.33 23.78 -22.24
N LEU A 295 0.03 22.50 -22.03
CA LEU A 295 0.94 21.43 -22.45
C LEU A 295 0.90 21.29 -23.97
N LYS A 296 2.07 21.16 -24.60
CA LYS A 296 2.21 21.03 -26.06
C LYS A 296 3.09 19.85 -26.46
N GLY A 297 2.81 19.33 -27.65
CA GLY A 297 3.55 18.22 -28.24
C GLY A 297 3.38 16.92 -27.45
N LYS A 298 4.25 15.95 -27.72
CA LYS A 298 4.33 14.69 -26.97
C LYS A 298 5.47 14.80 -25.97
N TYR A 299 5.15 14.77 -24.68
CA TYR A 299 6.15 14.75 -23.62
C TYR A 299 6.79 13.36 -23.53
N ASN A 300 8.13 13.31 -23.47
CA ASN A 300 8.88 12.09 -23.22
C ASN A 300 8.96 11.86 -21.71
N TYR A 301 8.13 10.96 -21.18
CA TYR A 301 8.04 10.75 -19.74
C TYR A 301 9.33 10.19 -19.10
N HIS A 302 10.26 9.65 -19.88
CA HIS A 302 11.59 9.25 -19.37
C HIS A 302 12.49 10.43 -19.00
N GLU A 303 12.09 11.66 -19.34
CA GLU A 303 12.81 12.88 -18.95
C GLU A 303 12.55 13.28 -17.51
N GLU A 304 11.35 12.98 -16.98
CA GLU A 304 10.96 13.25 -15.59
C GLU A 304 11.16 14.73 -15.20
N SER A 305 10.94 15.62 -16.15
CA SER A 305 11.15 17.08 -16.05
C SER A 305 9.86 17.87 -15.88
N LEU A 306 8.71 17.20 -15.84
CA LEU A 306 7.40 17.84 -15.77
C LEU A 306 6.43 17.02 -14.93
N PHE A 307 5.84 17.64 -13.91
CA PHE A 307 4.82 17.05 -13.04
C PHE A 307 3.60 17.95 -12.97
N ILE A 308 2.43 17.40 -12.62
CA ILE A 308 1.20 18.16 -12.48
C ILE A 308 0.65 17.96 -11.08
N VAL A 309 0.56 19.04 -10.31
CA VAL A 309 -0.24 19.13 -9.09
C VAL A 309 -1.68 19.44 -9.50
N HIS A 310 -2.61 18.60 -9.09
CA HIS A 310 -4.03 18.76 -9.36
C HIS A 310 -4.77 18.99 -8.04
N PHE A 311 -5.33 20.19 -7.87
CA PHE A 311 -6.22 20.52 -6.76
C PHE A 311 -7.61 20.03 -7.11
N THR A 312 -8.06 18.99 -6.42
CA THR A 312 -9.25 18.22 -6.79
C THR A 312 -10.49 18.66 -6.02
N LYS A 313 -10.36 18.99 -4.73
CA LYS A 313 -11.42 19.45 -3.83
C LYS A 313 -10.81 20.28 -2.69
N HIS A 314 -11.64 20.88 -1.85
CA HIS A 314 -11.16 21.51 -0.61
C HIS A 314 -10.34 20.53 0.24
N PHE A 315 -9.13 20.91 0.66
CA PHE A 315 -8.14 20.05 1.34
C PHE A 315 -7.63 18.82 0.56
N HIS A 316 -7.97 18.68 -0.73
CA HIS A 316 -7.55 17.54 -1.54
C HIS A 316 -6.72 17.98 -2.74
N TRP A 317 -5.59 17.30 -2.93
CA TRP A 317 -4.75 17.48 -4.10
C TRP A 317 -3.92 16.22 -4.36
N GLU A 318 -3.51 16.04 -5.60
CA GLU A 318 -2.71 14.90 -6.05
C GLU A 318 -1.57 15.36 -6.95
N VAL A 319 -0.52 14.55 -7.07
CA VAL A 319 0.54 14.77 -8.08
C VAL A 319 0.50 13.67 -9.10
N THR A 320 0.53 14.05 -10.36
CA THR A 320 0.57 13.13 -11.50
C THR A 320 1.83 13.30 -12.33
N HIS A 321 2.33 12.19 -12.84
CA HIS A 321 3.37 12.13 -13.87
C HIS A 321 2.93 11.14 -14.94
N HIS A 322 2.86 11.60 -16.19
CA HIS A 322 2.41 10.77 -17.32
C HIS A 322 1.12 9.99 -17.01
N GLU A 323 0.08 10.70 -16.59
CA GLU A 323 -1.26 10.15 -16.25
C GLU A 323 -1.31 9.22 -15.03
N ASN A 324 -0.17 8.92 -14.40
CA ASN A 324 -0.09 8.12 -13.19
C ASN A 324 -0.09 9.03 -11.96
N VAL A 325 -0.97 8.77 -10.99
CA VAL A 325 -0.95 9.45 -9.70
C VAL A 325 0.19 8.87 -8.85
N MET A 326 1.07 9.74 -8.36
CA MET A 326 2.24 9.35 -7.57
C MET A 326 2.02 9.49 -6.07
N ILE A 327 1.16 10.43 -5.68
CA ILE A 327 0.76 10.72 -4.30
C ILE A 327 -0.60 11.41 -4.34
N SER A 328 -1.48 11.02 -3.43
CA SER A 328 -2.75 11.72 -3.15
C SER A 328 -2.67 12.30 -1.75
N VAL A 329 -3.24 13.48 -1.53
CA VAL A 329 -3.23 14.14 -0.22
C VAL A 329 -4.63 14.61 0.11
N ALA A 330 -5.14 14.18 1.25
CA ALA A 330 -6.44 14.56 1.79
C ALA A 330 -6.25 15.08 3.22
N PHE A 331 -6.81 16.25 3.53
CA PHE A 331 -6.71 16.86 4.87
C PHE A 331 -5.27 16.93 5.40
N ARG A 332 -4.33 17.25 4.51
CA ARG A 332 -2.87 17.31 4.77
C ARG A 332 -2.20 15.97 5.07
N MET A 333 -2.92 14.85 4.95
CA MET A 333 -2.35 13.51 5.09
C MET A 333 -2.08 12.94 3.69
N PRO A 334 -0.82 12.61 3.35
CA PRO A 334 -0.50 11.96 2.10
C PRO A 334 -0.82 10.47 2.19
N ASP A 335 -1.22 9.90 1.06
CA ASP A 335 -1.56 8.49 0.93
C ASP A 335 -1.06 7.93 -0.40
N LEU A 336 -0.88 6.61 -0.44
CA LEU A 336 -0.64 5.90 -1.68
C LEU A 336 -1.88 6.03 -2.55
N TYR A 337 -1.68 6.29 -3.84
CA TYR A 337 -2.77 6.15 -4.77
C TYR A 337 -3.02 4.66 -5.00
N ASN A 338 -3.99 4.11 -4.27
CA ASN A 338 -4.60 2.85 -4.64
C ASN A 338 -5.65 3.15 -5.72
N GLU A 339 -5.64 2.37 -6.81
CA GLU A 339 -6.75 2.39 -7.76
C GLU A 339 -8.05 2.31 -6.94
N LYS A 340 -8.99 3.23 -7.20
CA LYS A 340 -10.28 3.34 -6.50
C LYS A 340 -11.01 1.99 -6.36
N ILE A 341 -10.67 1.06 -7.25
CA ILE A 341 -11.01 -0.35 -7.22
C ILE A 341 -9.85 -1.16 -7.81
N ASN A 342 -9.49 -2.29 -7.19
CA ASN A 342 -8.50 -3.20 -7.77
C ASN A 342 -9.11 -3.97 -8.96
N ARG A 343 -8.57 -3.77 -10.17
CA ARG A 343 -9.08 -4.44 -11.38
C ARG A 343 -9.03 -5.96 -11.30
N GLU A 344 -7.96 -6.55 -10.76
CA GLU A 344 -7.86 -7.99 -10.57
C GLU A 344 -8.97 -8.50 -9.63
N ASN A 345 -9.24 -7.77 -8.54
CA ASN A 345 -10.31 -8.11 -7.60
C ASN A 345 -11.71 -8.00 -8.23
N PHE A 346 -11.98 -6.92 -8.98
CA PHE A 346 -13.22 -6.77 -9.73
C PHE A 346 -13.43 -7.93 -10.70
N PHE A 347 -12.41 -8.25 -11.50
CA PHE A 347 -12.47 -9.29 -12.51
C PHE A 347 -12.62 -10.68 -11.89
N SER A 348 -11.92 -10.94 -10.79
CA SER A 348 -12.03 -12.18 -10.02
C SER A 348 -13.44 -12.34 -9.45
N SER A 349 -13.95 -11.31 -8.78
CA SER A 349 -15.25 -11.34 -8.10
C SER A 349 -16.39 -11.57 -9.07
N LEU A 350 -16.45 -10.80 -10.17
CA LEU A 350 -17.51 -10.96 -11.18
C LEU A 350 -17.46 -12.34 -11.86
N ARG A 351 -16.28 -12.88 -12.16
CA ARG A 351 -16.18 -14.23 -12.74
C ARG A 351 -16.67 -15.34 -11.81
N ARG A 352 -16.48 -15.15 -10.50
CA ARG A 352 -16.86 -16.13 -9.49
C ARG A 352 -18.37 -16.08 -9.21
N LEU A 353 -18.97 -14.90 -9.31
CA LEU A 353 -20.40 -14.70 -9.05
C LEU A 353 -21.27 -14.91 -10.29
N PHE A 354 -20.78 -14.57 -11.49
CA PHE A 354 -21.50 -14.71 -12.75
C PHE A 354 -20.89 -15.79 -13.63
N SER A 355 -21.58 -16.92 -13.74
CA SER A 355 -21.16 -18.01 -14.62
C SER A 355 -21.22 -17.57 -16.10
N GLY A 356 -20.14 -17.83 -16.85
CA GLY A 356 -20.11 -17.59 -18.29
C GLY A 356 -19.89 -16.14 -18.73
N ILE A 357 -19.55 -15.21 -17.82
CA ILE A 357 -19.15 -13.85 -18.20
C ILE A 357 -17.76 -13.86 -18.87
N ASP A 358 -17.68 -13.33 -20.08
CA ASP A 358 -16.44 -13.28 -20.84
C ASP A 358 -15.60 -12.03 -20.54
N LYS A 359 -14.36 -12.02 -21.03
CA LYS A 359 -13.40 -10.92 -20.83
C LYS A 359 -13.88 -9.60 -21.43
N THR A 360 -14.65 -9.63 -22.52
CA THR A 360 -15.13 -8.42 -23.20
C THR A 360 -16.19 -7.73 -22.34
N ARG A 361 -17.18 -8.48 -21.85
CA ARG A 361 -18.21 -7.97 -20.93
C ARG A 361 -17.60 -7.46 -19.61
N LEU A 362 -16.62 -8.15 -19.06
CA LEU A 362 -15.88 -7.68 -17.88
C LEU A 362 -15.17 -6.34 -18.12
N ASN A 363 -14.52 -6.18 -19.28
CA ASN A 363 -13.90 -4.90 -19.65
C ASN A 363 -14.96 -3.81 -19.78
N THR A 364 -16.10 -4.07 -20.43
CA THR A 364 -17.17 -3.08 -20.55
C THR A 364 -17.72 -2.67 -19.19
N LEU A 365 -18.01 -3.61 -18.28
CA LEU A 365 -18.49 -3.30 -16.93
C LEU A 365 -17.46 -2.51 -16.12
N TRP A 366 -16.18 -2.83 -16.30
CA TRP A 366 -15.07 -2.09 -15.69
C TRP A 366 -15.00 -0.65 -16.20
N ASP A 367 -15.04 -0.44 -17.51
CA ASP A 367 -14.97 0.89 -18.13
C ASP A 367 -16.18 1.76 -17.69
N ILE A 368 -17.37 1.16 -17.64
CA ILE A 368 -18.59 1.80 -17.14
C ILE A 368 -18.46 2.15 -15.64
N THR A 369 -17.90 1.25 -14.84
CA THR A 369 -17.64 1.48 -13.40
C THR A 369 -16.71 2.68 -13.21
N LEU A 370 -15.59 2.71 -13.95
CA LEU A 370 -14.65 3.82 -13.89
C LEU A 370 -15.27 5.14 -14.32
N GLU A 371 -16.07 5.13 -15.39
CA GLU A 371 -16.76 6.34 -15.87
C GLU A 371 -17.78 6.85 -14.85
N ALA A 372 -18.51 5.95 -14.18
CA ALA A 372 -19.44 6.30 -13.12
C ALA A 372 -18.74 6.99 -11.92
N THR A 373 -17.45 6.72 -11.67
CA THR A 373 -16.68 7.44 -10.62
C THR A 373 -16.43 8.91 -10.89
N LYS A 374 -16.68 9.39 -12.11
CA LYS A 374 -16.52 10.81 -12.49
C LYS A 374 -17.73 11.66 -12.11
N GLN A 375 -18.83 11.05 -11.66
CA GLN A 375 -19.99 11.78 -11.18
C GLN A 375 -19.66 12.61 -9.93
N LYS A 376 -20.32 13.76 -9.80
CA LYS A 376 -20.18 14.63 -8.63
C LYS A 376 -20.81 14.02 -7.37
N HIS A 377 -21.85 13.21 -7.56
CA HIS A 377 -22.57 12.54 -6.50
C HIS A 377 -22.29 11.04 -6.55
N GLY A 378 -22.28 10.38 -5.38
CA GLY A 378 -22.12 8.93 -5.31
C GLY A 378 -23.29 8.20 -5.97
N THR A 379 -23.02 7.05 -6.58
CA THR A 379 -24.00 6.24 -7.32
C THR A 379 -23.81 4.75 -7.02
N ILE A 380 -24.75 3.92 -7.45
CA ILE A 380 -24.65 2.46 -7.32
C ILE A 380 -24.87 1.83 -8.69
N LEU A 381 -23.95 0.97 -9.14
CA LEU A 381 -24.23 0.06 -10.26
C LEU A 381 -24.66 -1.28 -9.69
N ALA A 382 -25.93 -1.62 -9.87
CA ALA A 382 -26.48 -2.91 -9.47
C ALA A 382 -26.42 -3.88 -10.65
N ILE A 383 -25.44 -4.77 -10.66
CA ILE A 383 -25.24 -5.78 -11.70
C ILE A 383 -25.96 -7.05 -11.26
N SER A 384 -26.94 -7.53 -12.02
CA SER A 384 -27.74 -8.69 -11.64
C SER A 384 -27.98 -9.64 -12.81
N SER A 385 -27.97 -10.95 -12.55
CA SER A 385 -28.38 -11.94 -13.56
C SER A 385 -29.88 -11.90 -13.89
N LYS A 386 -30.68 -11.16 -13.10
CA LYS A 386 -32.13 -10.99 -13.27
C LYS A 386 -32.55 -9.52 -13.32
N ALA A 387 -31.72 -8.67 -13.92
CA ALA A 387 -31.95 -7.23 -13.97
C ALA A 387 -33.31 -6.82 -14.58
N ASP A 388 -33.81 -7.52 -15.60
CA ASP A 388 -35.13 -7.22 -16.19
C ASP A 388 -36.29 -7.54 -15.22
N GLU A 389 -36.27 -8.72 -14.59
CA GLU A 389 -37.28 -9.11 -13.58
C GLU A 389 -37.28 -8.11 -12.41
N GLU A 390 -36.10 -7.71 -11.96
CA GLU A 390 -35.95 -6.72 -10.88
C GLU A 390 -36.41 -5.32 -11.30
N ALA A 391 -36.19 -4.91 -12.55
CA ALA A 391 -36.73 -3.66 -13.08
C ALA A 391 -38.26 -3.66 -13.12
N VAL A 392 -38.90 -4.83 -13.31
CA VAL A 392 -40.36 -4.98 -13.18
C VAL A 392 -40.80 -4.87 -11.72
N ARG A 393 -40.16 -5.63 -10.82
CA ARG A 393 -40.50 -5.69 -9.40
C ARG A 393 -40.39 -4.33 -8.73
N LEU A 394 -39.33 -3.58 -9.05
CA LEU A 394 -39.04 -2.24 -8.51
C LEU A 394 -39.61 -1.10 -9.36
N SER A 395 -40.52 -1.38 -10.29
CA SER A 395 -41.04 -0.39 -11.26
C SER A 395 -41.67 0.86 -10.63
N SER A 396 -42.18 0.79 -9.41
CA SER A 396 -42.73 1.94 -8.66
C SER A 396 -41.68 2.70 -7.85
N GLN A 397 -40.44 2.22 -7.85
CA GLN A 397 -39.28 2.73 -7.12
C GLN A 397 -38.09 3.04 -8.04
N CYS A 398 -38.33 3.12 -9.35
CA CYS A 398 -37.33 3.45 -10.36
C CYS A 398 -37.98 3.99 -11.64
N PHE A 399 -37.15 4.44 -12.57
CA PHE A 399 -37.55 4.58 -13.97
C PHE A 399 -37.18 3.29 -14.72
N LYS A 400 -38.17 2.42 -14.95
CA LYS A 400 -37.99 1.30 -15.87
C LYS A 400 -37.83 1.87 -17.29
N ILE A 401 -36.73 1.52 -17.95
CA ILE A 401 -36.45 1.98 -19.31
C ILE A 401 -36.64 0.85 -20.31
N LYS A 402 -36.75 1.21 -21.60
CA LYS A 402 -36.51 0.20 -22.64
C LYS A 402 -35.03 -0.21 -22.55
N PRO A 403 -34.71 -1.53 -22.57
CA PRO A 403 -33.35 -1.97 -22.40
C PRO A 403 -32.39 -1.32 -23.41
N ILE A 404 -31.30 -0.75 -22.91
CA ILE A 404 -30.26 -0.12 -23.72
C ILE A 404 -28.89 -0.69 -23.37
N ARG A 405 -28.05 -0.93 -24.38
CA ARG A 405 -26.67 -1.33 -24.15
C ARG A 405 -25.87 -0.13 -23.67
N ILE A 406 -25.20 -0.28 -22.53
CA ILE A 406 -24.48 0.82 -21.89
C ILE A 406 -23.11 1.00 -22.54
N ASN A 407 -22.71 2.27 -22.67
CA ASN A 407 -21.36 2.70 -22.98
C ASN A 407 -20.97 3.85 -22.04
N THR A 408 -19.75 4.36 -22.17
CA THR A 408 -19.22 5.46 -21.35
C THR A 408 -20.00 6.77 -21.49
N ASP A 409 -20.58 7.05 -22.66
CA ASP A 409 -21.33 8.30 -22.87
C ASP A 409 -22.68 8.27 -22.16
N ILE A 410 -23.38 7.14 -22.23
CA ILE A 410 -24.70 6.95 -21.62
C ILE A 410 -24.57 6.88 -20.09
N ILE A 411 -23.55 6.20 -19.56
CA ILE A 411 -23.43 6.02 -18.11
C ILE A 411 -23.31 7.36 -17.38
N HIS A 412 -22.57 8.33 -17.95
CA HIS A 412 -22.44 9.66 -17.38
C HIS A 412 -23.80 10.39 -17.27
N GLN A 413 -24.71 10.16 -18.21
CA GLN A 413 -26.04 10.78 -18.17
C GLN A 413 -26.95 10.09 -17.15
N ILE A 414 -27.03 8.76 -17.16
CA ILE A 414 -27.99 8.04 -16.31
C ILE A 414 -27.61 8.03 -14.83
N THR A 415 -26.32 8.11 -14.51
CA THR A 415 -25.81 8.19 -13.13
C THR A 415 -25.94 9.58 -12.50
N SER A 416 -26.42 10.57 -13.25
CA SER A 416 -26.70 11.92 -12.72
C SER A 416 -27.96 11.99 -11.85
N ILE A 417 -28.80 10.95 -11.89
CA ILE A 417 -30.01 10.81 -11.07
C ILE A 417 -29.66 10.01 -9.81
N ASP A 418 -30.23 10.42 -8.67
CA ASP A 418 -30.09 9.69 -7.41
C ASP A 418 -30.67 8.27 -7.48
N GLY A 419 -29.98 7.32 -6.84
CA GLY A 419 -30.35 5.91 -6.82
C GLY A 419 -29.35 5.03 -7.58
N ALA A 420 -29.73 3.79 -7.80
CA ALA A 420 -28.92 2.81 -8.51
C ALA A 420 -29.26 2.73 -10.00
N VAL A 421 -28.30 2.26 -10.80
CA VAL A 421 -28.48 1.84 -12.18
C VAL A 421 -28.48 0.32 -12.22
N LEU A 422 -29.56 -0.27 -12.73
CA LEU A 422 -29.74 -1.73 -12.76
C LEU A 422 -29.33 -2.27 -14.13
N VAL A 423 -28.28 -3.09 -14.13
CA VAL A 423 -27.58 -3.58 -15.31
C VAL A 423 -27.51 -5.11 -15.28
N ASP A 424 -27.64 -5.77 -16.43
CA ASP A 424 -27.39 -7.20 -16.54
C ASP A 424 -25.92 -7.55 -16.85
N THR A 425 -25.61 -8.85 -16.83
CA THR A 425 -24.27 -9.36 -17.15
C THR A 425 -23.87 -9.13 -18.61
N ASP A 426 -24.84 -8.84 -19.49
CA ASP A 426 -24.61 -8.51 -20.90
C ASP A 426 -24.37 -7.01 -21.13
N CYS A 427 -24.24 -6.21 -20.06
CA CYS A 427 -24.03 -4.77 -20.10
C CYS A 427 -25.24 -3.98 -20.64
N THR A 428 -26.45 -4.47 -20.39
CA THR A 428 -27.71 -3.82 -20.73
C THR A 428 -28.34 -3.19 -19.50
N CYS A 429 -28.69 -1.91 -19.58
CA CYS A 429 -29.43 -1.20 -18.53
C CYS A 429 -30.92 -1.48 -18.66
N HIS A 430 -31.57 -1.82 -17.55
CA HIS A 430 -33.01 -2.08 -17.49
C HIS A 430 -33.79 -1.03 -16.68
N ALA A 431 -33.14 -0.39 -15.71
CA ALA A 431 -33.73 0.69 -14.91
C ALA A 431 -32.69 1.67 -14.38
N ILE A 432 -33.11 2.90 -14.14
CA ILE A 432 -32.30 3.99 -13.58
C ILE A 432 -33.01 4.65 -12.40
N GLY A 433 -32.26 5.29 -11.50
CA GLY A 433 -32.81 5.89 -10.28
C GLY A 433 -33.47 4.87 -9.36
N VAL A 434 -32.92 3.65 -9.32
CA VAL A 434 -33.50 2.53 -8.59
C VAL A 434 -33.26 2.71 -7.09
N ILE A 435 -34.34 2.75 -6.31
CA ILE A 435 -34.26 2.69 -4.86
C ILE A 435 -34.17 1.22 -4.46
N LEU A 436 -32.97 0.80 -4.06
CA LEU A 436 -32.73 -0.57 -3.61
C LEU A 436 -33.43 -0.81 -2.27
N ASP A 437 -34.33 -1.79 -2.25
CA ASP A 437 -35.06 -2.23 -1.06
C ASP A 437 -34.25 -3.25 -0.25
N GLY A 438 -34.76 -3.64 0.92
CA GLY A 438 -34.11 -4.63 1.78
C GLY A 438 -34.55 -4.51 3.23
N ILE A 439 -34.24 -5.54 4.01
CA ILE A 439 -34.58 -5.61 5.44
C ILE A 439 -33.32 -5.24 6.24
N ALA A 440 -33.47 -4.66 7.44
CA ALA A 440 -32.34 -4.42 8.33
C ALA A 440 -31.61 -5.73 8.67
N THR A 441 -30.28 -5.70 8.65
CA THR A 441 -29.42 -6.89 8.83
C THR A 441 -28.37 -6.63 9.91
N ALA A 442 -27.81 -7.71 10.46
CA ALA A 442 -26.76 -7.61 11.48
C ALA A 442 -25.42 -7.09 10.92
N ASN A 443 -25.25 -7.13 9.59
CA ASN A 443 -24.03 -6.69 8.91
C ASN A 443 -24.04 -5.18 8.57
N GLY A 444 -25.12 -4.46 8.90
CA GLY A 444 -25.17 -3.01 8.74
C GLY A 444 -24.06 -2.32 9.52
N ASP A 445 -23.49 -1.27 8.92
CA ASP A 445 -22.36 -0.53 9.50
C ASP A 445 -22.74 0.94 9.68
N SER A 446 -22.85 1.37 10.94
CA SER A 446 -23.22 2.74 11.29
C SER A 446 -22.13 3.77 10.97
N SER A 447 -20.89 3.34 10.74
CA SER A 447 -19.81 4.21 10.26
C SER A 447 -19.93 4.54 8.76
N ARG A 448 -20.78 3.80 8.03
CA ARG A 448 -20.96 3.92 6.58
C ARG A 448 -22.26 4.63 6.22
N GLY A 449 -22.26 5.26 5.04
CA GLY A 449 -23.41 6.05 4.56
C GLY A 449 -24.64 5.22 4.16
N ALA A 450 -25.75 5.92 3.91
CA ALA A 450 -27.02 5.30 3.52
C ALA A 450 -26.93 4.46 2.24
N ARG A 451 -26.15 4.88 1.23
CA ARG A 451 -25.97 4.14 -0.04
C ARG A 451 -25.36 2.75 0.20
N TYR A 452 -24.26 2.70 0.96
CA TYR A 452 -23.58 1.44 1.30
C TYR A 452 -24.52 0.51 2.07
N ASN A 453 -25.18 1.03 3.11
CA ASN A 453 -26.10 0.23 3.91
C ASN A 453 -27.33 -0.24 3.13
N SER A 454 -27.89 0.58 2.22
CA SER A 454 -29.00 0.15 1.34
C SER A 454 -28.56 -0.92 0.35
N ALA A 455 -27.36 -0.78 -0.23
CA ALA A 455 -26.79 -1.79 -1.11
C ALA A 455 -26.59 -3.12 -0.36
N LEU A 456 -26.01 -3.10 0.84
CA LEU A 456 -25.81 -4.31 1.64
C LEU A 456 -27.12 -5.04 1.93
N ARG A 457 -28.16 -4.32 2.39
CA ARG A 457 -29.48 -4.90 2.66
C ARG A 457 -30.12 -5.49 1.40
N TYR A 458 -29.97 -4.83 0.26
CA TYR A 458 -30.48 -5.32 -1.01
C TYR A 458 -29.74 -6.59 -1.45
N TYR A 459 -28.41 -6.61 -1.34
CA TYR A 459 -27.62 -7.78 -1.65
C TYR A 459 -28.04 -9.00 -0.82
N GLU A 460 -28.16 -8.85 0.51
CA GLU A 460 -28.62 -9.94 1.38
C GLU A 460 -30.06 -10.38 1.04
N HIS A 461 -30.93 -9.44 0.68
CA HIS A 461 -32.28 -9.77 0.21
C HIS A 461 -32.28 -10.60 -1.10
N MET A 462 -31.25 -10.46 -1.92
CA MET A 462 -31.08 -11.11 -3.22
C MET A 462 -30.24 -12.39 -3.16
N GLU A 463 -29.61 -12.72 -2.03
CA GLU A 463 -28.59 -13.77 -1.83
C GLU A 463 -29.05 -15.19 -2.25
N HIS A 464 -30.34 -15.43 -2.44
CA HIS A 464 -30.91 -16.68 -2.97
C HIS A 464 -31.88 -16.51 -4.14
N LYS A 465 -31.99 -15.30 -4.68
CA LYS A 465 -32.95 -14.95 -5.75
C LYS A 465 -32.29 -14.70 -7.09
N ALA A 466 -31.14 -14.02 -7.06
CA ALA A 466 -30.34 -13.71 -8.25
C ALA A 466 -28.87 -13.55 -7.88
N GLN A 467 -27.98 -13.91 -8.81
CA GLN A 467 -26.57 -13.53 -8.70
C GLN A 467 -26.51 -12.00 -8.84
N THR A 468 -25.93 -11.33 -7.85
CA THR A 468 -25.93 -9.87 -7.77
C THR A 468 -24.58 -9.37 -7.29
N VAL A 469 -24.07 -8.33 -7.94
CA VAL A 469 -22.92 -7.54 -7.52
C VAL A 469 -23.33 -6.09 -7.50
N LEU A 470 -23.10 -5.41 -6.39
CA LEU A 470 -23.32 -3.98 -6.27
C LEU A 470 -21.97 -3.28 -6.23
N VAL A 471 -21.80 -2.33 -7.12
CA VAL A 471 -20.66 -1.43 -7.14
C VAL A 471 -21.13 -0.12 -6.52
N VAL A 472 -20.77 0.11 -5.26
CA VAL A 472 -21.14 1.31 -4.52
C VAL A 472 -20.04 2.34 -4.70
N ILE A 473 -20.38 3.47 -5.30
CA ILE A 473 -19.45 4.56 -5.57
C ILE A 473 -19.82 5.72 -4.65
N SER A 474 -18.90 6.10 -3.77
CA SER A 474 -19.09 7.22 -2.85
C SER A 474 -18.80 8.58 -3.51
N GLU A 475 -19.16 9.66 -2.83
CA GLU A 475 -18.96 11.04 -3.31
C GLU A 475 -17.49 11.46 -3.37
N ASP A 476 -16.64 10.83 -2.56
CA ASP A 476 -15.18 10.95 -2.63
C ASP A 476 -14.56 10.04 -3.71
N GLY A 477 -15.38 9.19 -4.36
CA GLY A 477 -14.98 8.34 -5.48
C GLY A 477 -14.33 7.03 -5.06
N LEU A 478 -14.39 6.65 -3.78
CA LEU A 478 -14.09 5.28 -3.34
C LEU A 478 -15.14 4.32 -3.92
N ILE A 479 -14.72 3.07 -4.15
CA ILE A 479 -15.59 2.04 -4.69
C ILE A 479 -15.58 0.83 -3.78
N ASP A 480 -16.76 0.42 -3.34
CA ASP A 480 -16.98 -0.85 -2.65
C ASP A 480 -17.68 -1.85 -3.57
N LEU A 481 -17.22 -3.09 -3.55
CA LEU A 481 -17.93 -4.21 -4.14
C LEU A 481 -18.69 -4.96 -3.06
N ILE A 482 -19.98 -5.19 -3.30
CA ILE A 482 -20.83 -6.02 -2.45
C ILE A 482 -21.34 -7.20 -3.31
N PRO A 483 -21.00 -8.45 -2.97
CA PRO A 483 -20.20 -8.85 -1.80
C PRO A 483 -18.71 -8.56 -2.01
N ASN A 484 -18.00 -8.26 -0.93
CA ASN A 484 -16.54 -8.13 -0.95
C ASN A 484 -15.91 -9.50 -0.74
N LEU A 485 -15.67 -10.23 -1.83
CA LEU A 485 -15.11 -11.58 -1.75
C LEU A 485 -13.64 -11.55 -1.35
N LYS A 486 -13.24 -12.43 -0.43
CA LYS A 486 -11.83 -12.64 -0.12
C LYS A 486 -11.02 -13.05 -1.38
N PRO A 487 -9.73 -12.67 -1.48
CA PRO A 487 -8.85 -13.04 -2.59
C PRO A 487 -8.78 -14.55 -2.79
N GLN A 488 -8.50 -14.99 -4.02
CA GLN A 488 -8.20 -16.40 -4.27
C GLN A 488 -6.78 -16.74 -3.82
N VAL A 489 -6.60 -17.91 -3.23
CA VAL A 489 -5.30 -18.40 -2.75
C VAL A 489 -4.91 -19.72 -3.40
N LYS A 490 -3.64 -20.06 -3.31
CA LYS A 490 -3.10 -21.36 -3.72
C LYS A 490 -3.41 -22.41 -2.66
N HIS A 491 -4.19 -23.43 -2.99
CA HIS A 491 -4.48 -24.51 -2.03
C HIS A 491 -3.20 -25.28 -1.65
N SER A 492 -2.24 -25.38 -2.58
CA SER A 492 -0.92 -25.94 -2.31
C SER A 492 -0.17 -25.26 -1.16
N ALA A 493 -0.41 -23.95 -0.92
CA ALA A 493 0.18 -23.23 0.20
C ALA A 493 -0.37 -23.73 1.54
N ILE A 494 -1.69 -23.92 1.66
CA ILE A 494 -2.33 -24.49 2.86
C ILE A 494 -1.82 -25.91 3.10
N SER A 495 -1.84 -26.75 2.05
CA SER A 495 -1.35 -28.13 2.09
C SER A 495 0.11 -28.21 2.55
N LYS A 496 0.97 -27.30 2.09
CA LYS A 496 2.38 -27.20 2.51
C LYS A 496 2.51 -26.92 4.01
N HIS A 497 1.72 -26.00 4.57
CA HIS A 497 1.77 -25.67 6.00
C HIS A 497 1.19 -26.80 6.86
N ILE A 498 0.15 -27.50 6.39
CA ILE A 498 -0.35 -28.70 7.07
C ILE A 498 0.75 -29.77 7.14
N ASN A 499 1.46 -30.01 6.04
CA ASN A 499 2.59 -30.95 6.01
C ASN A 499 3.74 -30.53 6.94
N ALA A 500 4.00 -29.23 7.07
CA ALA A 500 4.97 -28.71 8.04
C ALA A 500 4.53 -28.98 9.48
N LEU A 501 3.24 -28.80 9.80
CA LEU A 501 2.68 -29.11 11.11
C LEU A 501 2.72 -30.62 11.42
N VAL A 502 2.49 -31.47 10.43
CA VAL A 502 2.67 -32.93 10.55
C VAL A 502 4.10 -33.27 10.94
N LYS A 503 5.10 -32.78 10.18
CA LYS A 503 6.53 -33.00 10.47
C LYS A 503 6.91 -32.52 11.88
N LEU A 504 6.35 -31.38 12.29
CA LEU A 504 6.58 -30.83 13.62
C LEU A 504 6.01 -31.74 14.72
N SER A 505 4.84 -32.35 14.48
CA SER A 505 4.22 -33.29 15.43
C SER A 505 5.02 -34.58 15.62
N GLU A 506 5.76 -34.99 14.59
CA GLU A 506 6.62 -36.19 14.61
C GLU A 506 7.98 -35.93 15.27
N THR A 507 8.41 -34.66 15.36
CA THR A 507 9.71 -34.30 15.92
C THR A 507 9.72 -34.39 17.45
N ASP A 508 10.81 -34.86 18.06
CA ASP A 508 10.94 -34.96 19.53
C ASP A 508 11.38 -33.65 20.21
N LYS A 509 12.01 -32.76 19.44
CA LYS A 509 12.40 -31.43 19.90
C LYS A 509 11.25 -30.45 19.72
N PHE A 510 10.78 -29.84 20.81
CA PHE A 510 9.76 -28.79 20.72
C PHE A 510 10.34 -27.53 20.08
N LEU A 511 9.91 -27.23 18.85
CA LEU A 511 10.23 -25.98 18.16
C LEU A 511 9.08 -24.99 18.32
N ARG A 512 8.98 -24.37 19.51
CA ARG A 512 7.87 -23.48 19.87
C ARG A 512 7.64 -22.34 18.88
N LYS A 513 8.70 -21.70 18.39
CA LYS A 513 8.61 -20.59 17.43
C LYS A 513 7.92 -21.05 16.14
N SER A 514 8.35 -22.21 15.61
CA SER A 514 7.75 -22.85 14.43
C SER A 514 6.31 -23.31 14.65
N PHE A 515 5.99 -23.81 15.86
CA PHE A 515 4.62 -24.15 16.21
C PHE A 515 3.72 -22.91 16.19
N ASN A 516 4.11 -21.84 16.88
CA ASN A 516 3.32 -20.62 16.97
C ASN A 516 3.10 -19.99 15.60
N ARG A 517 4.13 -19.88 14.74
CA ARG A 517 3.92 -19.33 13.39
C ARG A 517 3.00 -20.17 12.52
N LEU A 518 3.08 -21.50 12.62
CA LEU A 518 2.13 -22.35 11.91
C LEU A 518 0.70 -22.06 12.38
N MET A 519 0.51 -21.85 13.69
CA MET A 519 -0.79 -21.48 14.23
C MET A 519 -1.23 -20.07 13.82
N ASP A 520 -0.32 -19.07 13.81
CA ASP A 520 -0.56 -17.72 13.28
C ASP A 520 -1.05 -17.80 11.83
N PHE A 521 -0.30 -18.52 10.97
CA PHE A 521 -0.69 -18.71 9.56
C PHE A 521 -2.10 -19.30 9.44
N PHE A 522 -2.43 -20.33 10.23
CA PHE A 522 -3.75 -20.95 10.16
C PHE A 522 -4.86 -20.06 10.74
N GLN A 523 -4.56 -19.16 11.68
CA GLN A 523 -5.52 -18.16 12.14
C GLN A 523 -5.75 -17.07 11.09
N GLU A 524 -4.68 -16.54 10.49
CA GLU A 524 -4.77 -15.53 9.43
C GLU A 524 -5.48 -16.05 8.17
N ASN A 525 -5.37 -17.35 7.92
CA ASN A 525 -5.93 -18.02 6.75
C ASN A 525 -7.14 -18.92 7.09
N ASP A 526 -7.74 -18.76 8.27
CA ASP A 526 -8.81 -19.60 8.81
C ASP A 526 -9.99 -19.79 7.84
N PHE A 527 -10.36 -18.70 7.16
CA PHE A 527 -11.39 -18.64 6.13
C PHE A 527 -11.17 -19.65 5.01
N TYR A 528 -9.91 -19.95 4.68
CA TYR A 528 -9.56 -20.82 3.56
C TYR A 528 -9.41 -22.28 3.97
N LEU A 529 -9.56 -22.67 5.24
CA LEU A 529 -9.48 -24.08 5.61
C LEU A 529 -10.82 -24.79 5.42
N SER A 530 -10.79 -25.94 4.74
CA SER A 530 -11.94 -26.84 4.71
C SER A 530 -12.23 -27.46 6.08
N GLN A 531 -13.44 -27.99 6.26
CA GLN A 531 -13.82 -28.72 7.48
C GLN A 531 -12.82 -29.84 7.84
N LYS A 532 -12.31 -30.56 6.83
CA LYS A 532 -11.34 -31.63 7.01
C LYS A 532 -10.01 -31.06 7.51
N GLU A 533 -9.53 -29.98 6.91
CA GLU A 533 -8.27 -29.35 7.27
C GLU A 533 -8.31 -28.70 8.65
N CYS A 534 -9.39 -27.98 9.00
CA CYS A 534 -9.62 -27.49 10.37
C CYS A 534 -9.51 -28.64 11.38
N THR A 535 -10.16 -29.77 11.09
CA THR A 535 -10.12 -30.95 11.97
C THR A 535 -8.71 -31.51 12.09
N THR A 536 -7.97 -31.60 10.98
CA THR A 536 -6.58 -32.08 10.95
C THR A 536 -5.65 -31.15 11.75
N VAL A 537 -5.70 -29.83 11.49
CA VAL A 537 -4.87 -28.84 12.19
C VAL A 537 -5.18 -28.84 13.68
N ASN A 538 -6.46 -28.80 14.08
CA ASN A 538 -6.86 -28.86 15.48
C ASN A 538 -6.36 -30.13 16.18
N LYS A 539 -6.40 -31.28 15.50
CA LYS A 539 -5.88 -32.55 16.03
C LYS A 539 -4.36 -32.50 16.21
N LEU A 540 -3.62 -32.10 15.18
CA LEU A 540 -2.15 -32.02 15.22
C LEU A 540 -1.68 -31.03 16.29
N ARG A 541 -2.33 -29.87 16.38
CA ARG A 541 -2.09 -28.87 17.40
C ARG A 541 -2.21 -29.47 18.80
N ARG A 542 -3.33 -30.13 19.11
CA ARG A 542 -3.54 -30.78 20.42
C ARG A 542 -2.46 -31.83 20.72
N ILE A 543 -2.03 -32.61 19.72
CA ILE A 543 -0.94 -33.59 19.88
C ILE A 543 0.36 -32.90 20.29
N ILE A 544 0.78 -31.86 19.56
CA ILE A 544 2.00 -31.09 19.85
C ILE A 544 1.91 -30.45 21.24
N GLU A 545 0.77 -29.84 21.55
CA GLU A 545 0.50 -29.17 22.81
C GLU A 545 0.51 -30.13 24.02
N MET A 546 0.04 -31.36 23.86
CA MET A 546 0.10 -32.41 24.87
C MET A 546 1.52 -32.97 25.02
N LYS A 547 2.19 -33.28 23.90
CA LYS A 547 3.56 -33.82 23.87
C LYS A 547 4.54 -32.92 24.62
N HIS A 548 4.32 -31.60 24.59
CA HIS A 548 5.21 -30.61 25.19
C HIS A 548 4.61 -29.83 26.37
N LYS A 549 3.56 -30.37 27.01
CA LYS A 549 2.85 -29.75 28.13
C LYS A 549 3.74 -29.37 29.33
N ASN A 550 4.80 -30.14 29.58
CA ASN A 550 5.73 -29.95 30.71
C ASN A 550 7.06 -29.30 30.30
N SER A 551 7.16 -28.70 29.11
CA SER A 551 8.37 -28.00 28.68
C SER A 551 8.56 -26.70 29.47
N SER A 552 9.75 -26.48 30.04
CA SER A 552 10.08 -25.37 30.96
C SER A 552 10.39 -24.04 30.27
N ASP A 553 9.95 -23.85 29.02
CA ASP A 553 10.18 -22.64 28.23
C ASP A 553 8.96 -21.71 28.31
N GLY A 554 9.00 -20.68 29.17
CA GLY A 554 8.28 -19.40 29.07
C GLY A 554 6.74 -19.35 28.87
N VAL A 555 6.21 -18.14 28.62
CA VAL A 555 4.76 -17.82 28.46
C VAL A 555 4.14 -18.49 27.24
N ARG A 556 3.06 -19.27 27.43
CA ARG A 556 2.41 -20.09 26.38
C ARG A 556 1.25 -19.33 25.72
N MET A 557 1.30 -19.22 24.39
CA MET A 557 0.14 -18.78 23.61
C MET A 557 -0.91 -19.89 23.62
N ILE A 558 -2.15 -19.51 23.86
CA ILE A 558 -3.31 -20.39 23.78
C ILE A 558 -3.99 -20.10 22.46
N TRP A 559 -4.18 -21.14 21.66
CA TRP A 559 -4.85 -21.04 20.38
C TRP A 559 -6.27 -21.56 20.53
N ASP A 560 -7.23 -20.94 19.85
CA ASP A 560 -8.59 -21.48 19.73
C ASP A 560 -8.68 -22.52 18.61
N ASN A 561 -9.67 -23.42 18.70
CA ASN A 561 -9.89 -24.36 17.61
C ASN A 561 -10.33 -23.58 16.37
N LEU A 562 -9.74 -23.90 15.22
CA LEU A 562 -10.17 -23.38 13.93
C LEU A 562 -11.57 -23.94 13.61
N ILE A 563 -12.46 -23.07 13.14
CA ILE A 563 -13.82 -23.40 12.76
C ILE A 563 -13.96 -23.08 11.27
N PRO A 564 -14.45 -24.02 10.44
CA PRO A 564 -14.62 -23.74 9.02
C PRO A 564 -15.68 -22.66 8.80
N ASN A 565 -15.41 -21.78 7.84
CA ASN A 565 -16.34 -20.73 7.44
C ASN A 565 -17.39 -21.29 6.47
N ARG A 566 -18.66 -20.92 6.64
CA ARG A 566 -19.77 -21.39 5.78
C ARG A 566 -19.72 -20.82 4.36
N GLU A 567 -19.11 -19.66 4.18
CA GLU A 567 -18.95 -19.01 2.87
C GLU A 567 -17.78 -19.58 2.06
N MET A 568 -16.89 -20.34 2.71
CA MET A 568 -15.75 -20.97 2.05
C MET A 568 -16.23 -22.05 1.07
N ASN A 569 -15.68 -22.01 -0.16
CA ASN A 569 -15.85 -23.04 -1.18
C ASN A 569 -14.66 -23.06 -2.15
N ASP A 570 -14.63 -24.04 -3.06
CA ASP A 570 -13.51 -24.25 -4.00
C ASP A 570 -13.24 -23.07 -4.95
N ALA A 571 -14.20 -22.14 -5.14
CA ALA A 571 -13.97 -20.95 -5.96
C ALA A 571 -12.99 -19.96 -5.31
N TYR A 572 -12.65 -20.11 -4.04
CA TYR A 572 -11.59 -19.33 -3.37
C TYR A 572 -10.19 -19.89 -3.63
N TYR A 573 -10.07 -21.03 -4.31
CA TYR A 573 -8.78 -21.57 -4.72
C TYR A 573 -8.46 -21.24 -6.18
N LEU A 574 -7.19 -20.94 -6.44
CA LEU A 574 -6.65 -20.88 -7.79
C LEU A 574 -6.62 -22.29 -8.39
N LYS A 575 -6.82 -22.39 -9.71
CA LYS A 575 -6.56 -23.63 -10.44
C LYS A 575 -5.05 -23.82 -10.53
N GLU A 576 -4.55 -24.90 -9.93
CA GLU A 576 -3.13 -25.24 -9.84
C GLU A 576 -2.80 -26.53 -10.59
#